data_AF-A0A535X9M9-F1
#
_entry.id   AF-A0A535X9M9-F1
#
_cell.length_a   1.000
_cell.length_b   1.000
_cell.length_c   1.000
_cell.angle_alpha   90.00
_cell.angle_beta   90.00
_cell.angle_gamma   90.00
#
_symmetry.space_group_name_H-M   'P 1'
#
loop_
_entity.id
_entity.type
_entity.pdbx_description
1 polymer ?
#
loop_
_entity_poly.entity_id
_entity_poly.type
_entity_poly.pdbx_seq_one_letter_code
_entity_poly.pdbx_strand_id
1 'polypeptide(L)'
;MSVRIASTLIAVLVIAFAGATVALATRRGDPSCVAAGGGETGSETQLRYVDIGPRQITFTFGPSAESNRFGVPAFSLSRTTATPPPELDTGTHRLSIHFTGASGFNPDLTASYLGKSVLVPAASGPVREADITLNTGRNLAWDVVIAGDRCPAVSTNQYVWGKSPRAQVTLTFGQGAWITAEHPATYVGSPVLAPVLVTGMGFAPRSELTLSIAGSRVDNATADDAGRIEAGIFVPKLQPGVYELAVTDPAGHRAITTLVVTDEL
;
A
#
# COMPACT_ATOMS: atom_id res chain seq x y z
N MET A 1 11.62 -40.39 40.27
CA MET A 1 12.29 -39.12 39.90
C MET A 1 11.97 -38.88 38.43
N SER A 2 10.88 -38.15 38.14
CA SER A 2 10.43 -37.89 36.77
C SER A 2 10.15 -36.40 36.65
N VAL A 3 10.98 -35.71 35.87
CA VAL A 3 10.84 -34.28 35.58
C VAL A 3 9.90 -34.15 34.38
N ARG A 4 8.74 -33.53 34.59
CA ARG A 4 7.87 -33.07 33.49
C ARG A 4 8.36 -31.69 33.06
N ILE A 5 8.85 -31.60 31.83
CA ILE A 5 9.17 -30.31 31.20
C ILE A 5 7.84 -29.77 30.63
N ALA A 6 7.29 -28.75 31.27
CA ALA A 6 6.14 -28.02 30.76
C ALA A 6 6.62 -27.06 29.67
N SER A 7 6.16 -27.26 28.44
CA SER A 7 6.41 -26.37 27.32
C SER A 7 5.49 -25.15 27.44
N THR A 8 6.03 -24.04 27.92
CA THR A 8 5.32 -22.75 27.98
C THR A 8 5.25 -22.17 26.57
N LEU A 9 4.08 -22.26 25.92
CA LEU A 9 3.78 -21.47 24.72
C LEU A 9 3.66 -20.00 25.14
N ILE A 10 4.65 -19.19 24.77
CA ILE A 10 4.57 -17.73 24.86
C ILE A 10 3.74 -17.26 23.68
N ALA A 11 2.47 -16.93 23.93
CA ALA A 11 1.65 -16.20 22.96
C ALA A 11 2.20 -14.78 22.85
N VAL A 12 2.80 -14.45 21.71
CA VAL A 12 3.17 -13.07 21.37
C VAL A 12 1.89 -12.30 21.06
N LEU A 13 1.48 -11.46 22.01
CA LEU A 13 0.35 -10.55 21.86
C LEU A 13 0.73 -9.43 20.89
N VAL A 14 0.25 -9.50 19.65
CA VAL A 14 0.30 -8.39 18.70
C VAL A 14 -0.75 -7.36 19.15
N ILE A 15 -0.31 -6.27 19.77
CA ILE A 15 -1.19 -5.16 20.14
C ILE A 15 -1.37 -4.29 18.89
N ALA A 16 -2.48 -4.49 18.18
CA ALA A 16 -2.90 -3.63 17.08
C ALA A 16 -3.45 -2.31 17.65
N PHE A 17 -2.72 -1.22 17.47
CA PHE A 17 -3.25 0.12 17.70
C PHE A 17 -4.17 0.51 16.53
N ALA A 18 -5.49 0.45 16.76
CA ALA A 18 -6.50 0.91 15.82
C ALA A 18 -6.62 2.45 15.89
N GLY A 19 -5.82 3.15 15.08
CA GLY A 19 -6.04 4.54 14.74
C GLY A 19 -6.61 4.63 13.33
N ALA A 20 -7.94 4.75 13.20
CA ALA A 20 -8.59 5.02 11.94
C ALA A 20 -9.03 6.48 11.88
N THR A 21 -8.44 7.27 10.98
CA THR A 21 -9.07 8.47 10.44
C THR A 21 -9.62 8.13 9.06
N VAL A 22 -10.94 7.99 8.99
CA VAL A 22 -11.68 7.90 7.72
C VAL A 22 -11.63 9.29 7.08
N ALA A 23 -10.71 9.51 6.14
CA ALA A 23 -10.82 10.64 5.22
C ALA A 23 -11.94 10.33 4.21
N LEU A 24 -12.95 11.18 4.17
CA LEU A 24 -14.17 10.98 3.39
C LEU A 24 -13.88 10.66 1.92
N ALA A 25 -14.58 9.64 1.44
CA ALA A 25 -14.61 9.23 0.05
C ALA A 25 -15.00 10.39 -0.87
N THR A 26 -14.28 10.53 -1.98
CA THR A 26 -14.73 11.26 -3.15
C THR A 26 -16.14 10.77 -3.54
N ARG A 27 -17.06 11.70 -3.79
CA ARG A 27 -18.39 11.35 -4.31
C ARG A 27 -18.20 10.55 -5.60
N ARG A 28 -18.73 9.32 -5.65
CA ARG A 28 -18.87 8.56 -6.90
C ARG A 28 -19.51 9.47 -7.96
N GLY A 29 -18.80 9.76 -9.04
CA GLY A 29 -19.38 10.40 -10.24
C GLY A 29 -18.99 11.86 -10.51
N ASP A 30 -18.00 12.45 -9.83
CA ASP A 30 -17.50 13.77 -10.23
C ASP A 30 -16.44 13.66 -11.35
N PRO A 31 -16.70 14.18 -12.57
CA PRO A 31 -15.77 14.08 -13.70
C PRO A 31 -14.51 14.95 -13.55
N SER A 32 -14.45 15.84 -12.55
CA SER A 32 -13.35 16.79 -12.38
C SER A 32 -12.25 16.30 -11.44
N CYS A 33 -12.45 15.19 -10.73
CA CYS A 33 -11.61 14.77 -9.61
C CYS A 33 -11.37 15.94 -8.64
N VAL A 34 -12.46 16.57 -8.15
CA VAL A 34 -12.40 17.65 -7.15
C VAL A 34 -11.38 17.28 -6.08
N ALA A 35 -10.53 18.24 -5.75
CA ALA A 35 -9.37 18.04 -4.91
C ALA A 35 -9.69 17.14 -3.71
N ALA A 36 -9.14 15.93 -3.71
CA ALA A 36 -9.28 15.01 -2.60
C ALA A 36 -8.08 15.23 -1.69
N GLY A 37 -8.29 15.33 -0.38
CA GLY A 37 -7.21 15.54 0.56
C GLY A 37 -7.53 14.94 1.92
N GLY A 38 -6.51 14.80 2.73
CA GLY A 38 -6.64 14.19 4.05
C GLY A 38 -5.31 14.11 4.76
N GLY A 39 -5.23 13.19 5.72
CA GLY A 39 -4.06 13.04 6.58
C GLY A 39 -4.03 14.06 7.72
N GLU A 40 -2.91 14.08 8.41
CA GLU A 40 -2.73 14.78 9.67
C GLU A 40 -1.71 15.92 9.52
N THR A 41 -2.15 17.15 9.80
CA THR A 41 -1.28 18.34 9.74
C THR A 41 -0.13 18.21 10.74
N GLY A 42 1.10 18.36 10.26
CA GLY A 42 2.31 18.33 11.09
C GLY A 42 2.84 16.93 11.38
N SER A 43 2.26 15.89 10.79
CA SER A 43 2.91 14.57 10.69
C SER A 43 4.18 14.69 9.85
N GLU A 44 5.27 14.06 10.32
CA GLU A 44 6.52 14.01 9.58
C GLU A 44 6.89 12.56 9.27
N THR A 45 6.95 12.23 7.99
CA THR A 45 7.06 10.85 7.52
C THR A 45 8.05 10.71 6.36
N GLN A 46 8.52 9.49 6.17
CA GLN A 46 9.48 9.13 5.13
C GLN A 46 8.87 8.08 4.23
N LEU A 47 8.83 8.34 2.93
CA LEU A 47 8.37 7.36 1.94
C LEU A 47 9.32 6.16 1.98
N ARG A 48 8.75 4.96 2.12
CA ARG A 48 9.51 3.69 2.14
C ARG A 48 9.28 2.91 0.86
N TYR A 49 8.02 2.77 0.47
CA TYR A 49 7.62 1.94 -0.66
C TYR A 49 6.51 2.60 -1.45
N VAL A 50 6.47 2.28 -2.75
CA VAL A 50 5.36 2.60 -3.63
C VAL A 50 4.98 1.32 -4.36
N ASP A 51 3.82 0.78 -4.04
CA ASP A 51 3.24 -0.36 -4.74
C ASP A 51 2.39 0.17 -5.91
N ILE A 52 2.70 -0.25 -7.13
CA ILE A 52 1.98 0.14 -8.33
C ILE A 52 1.40 -1.08 -9.03
N GLY A 53 0.12 -0.98 -9.40
CA GLY A 53 -0.60 -1.98 -10.17
C GLY A 53 -1.47 -1.33 -11.24
N PRO A 54 -2.10 -2.14 -12.12
CA PRO A 54 -2.93 -1.62 -13.22
C PRO A 54 -4.08 -0.72 -12.74
N ARG A 55 -4.56 -0.93 -11.50
CA ARG A 55 -5.74 -0.27 -10.92
C ARG A 55 -5.48 0.33 -9.53
N GLN A 56 -4.21 0.39 -9.09
CA GLN A 56 -3.85 0.78 -7.74
C GLN A 56 -2.49 1.48 -7.71
N ILE A 57 -2.37 2.50 -6.86
CA ILE A 57 -1.08 2.98 -6.37
C ILE A 57 -1.19 3.13 -4.86
N THR A 58 -0.24 2.59 -4.10
CA THR A 58 -0.16 2.75 -2.65
C THR A 58 1.18 3.33 -2.26
N PHE A 59 1.16 4.48 -1.59
CA PHE A 59 2.33 5.10 -0.98
C PHE A 59 2.43 4.67 0.47
N THR A 60 3.53 4.02 0.85
CA THR A 60 3.75 3.56 2.22
C THR A 60 4.85 4.39 2.89
N PHE A 61 4.51 4.97 4.03
CA PHE A 61 5.35 5.87 4.81
C PHE A 61 5.73 5.24 6.16
N GLY A 62 6.95 5.52 6.60
CA GLY A 62 7.44 5.23 7.94
C GLY A 62 7.74 6.50 8.74
N PRO A 63 8.09 6.36 10.03
CA PRO A 63 8.40 7.50 10.89
C PRO A 63 9.67 8.23 10.43
N SER A 64 9.71 9.53 10.70
CA SER A 64 10.93 10.33 10.66
C SER A 64 11.66 10.25 12.01
N ALA A 65 12.99 10.15 11.97
CA ALA A 65 13.81 10.16 13.20
C ALA A 65 13.86 11.54 13.89
N GLU A 66 13.46 12.61 13.20
CA GLU A 66 13.45 13.98 13.71
C GLU A 66 12.13 14.41 14.35
N SER A 67 11.11 13.55 14.33
CA SER A 67 9.78 13.90 14.81
C SER A 67 9.14 12.78 15.61
N ASN A 68 8.44 13.18 16.68
CA ASN A 68 7.59 12.29 17.46
C ASN A 68 6.13 12.26 16.95
N ARG A 69 5.84 12.97 15.84
CA ARG A 69 4.52 13.02 15.23
C ARG A 69 4.48 12.12 13.99
N PHE A 70 4.09 10.88 14.22
CA PHE A 70 3.80 9.93 13.16
C PHE A 70 2.30 9.84 12.91
N GLY A 71 1.93 9.93 11.64
CA GLY A 71 0.54 9.93 11.19
C GLY A 71 0.46 9.66 9.69
N VAL A 72 -0.74 9.67 9.13
CA VAL A 72 -0.87 9.79 7.66
C VAL A 72 -0.38 11.19 7.27
N PRO A 73 0.60 11.35 6.36
CA PRO A 73 1.04 12.68 5.95
C PRO A 73 -0.12 13.46 5.34
N ALA A 74 -0.20 14.77 5.63
CA ALA A 74 -1.20 15.62 5.01
C ALA A 74 -1.02 15.58 3.48
N PHE A 75 -2.09 15.36 2.74
CA PHE A 75 -2.02 15.23 1.28
C PHE A 75 -3.15 15.95 0.56
N SER A 76 -2.87 16.32 -0.68
CA SER A 76 -3.86 16.81 -1.65
C SER A 76 -3.65 16.11 -2.99
N LEU A 77 -4.75 15.76 -3.64
CA LEU A 77 -4.82 15.18 -4.97
C LEU A 77 -5.54 16.18 -5.85
N SER A 78 -5.02 16.46 -7.04
CA SER A 78 -5.63 17.37 -8.00
C SER A 78 -5.44 16.85 -9.42
N ARG A 79 -6.39 17.16 -10.32
CA ARG A 79 -6.18 16.93 -11.74
C ARG A 79 -5.32 18.06 -12.29
N THR A 80 -4.26 17.71 -13.00
CA THR A 80 -3.38 18.68 -13.66
C THR A 80 -3.92 18.98 -15.06
N THR A 81 -3.91 20.25 -15.46
CA THR A 81 -4.25 20.69 -16.82
C THR A 81 -3.05 20.65 -17.78
N ALA A 82 -1.90 20.18 -17.30
CA ALA A 82 -0.70 20.03 -18.11
C ALA A 82 -0.93 18.97 -19.18
N THR A 83 -0.63 19.32 -20.43
CA THR A 83 -0.73 18.41 -21.58
C THR A 83 0.11 17.15 -21.32
N PRO A 84 -0.43 15.93 -21.49
CA PRO A 84 0.36 14.71 -21.46
C PRO A 84 1.49 14.75 -22.52
N PRO A 85 2.58 14.00 -22.34
CA PRO A 85 3.54 13.76 -23.41
C PRO A 85 2.81 13.30 -24.70
N PRO A 86 3.25 13.72 -25.89
CA PRO A 86 2.58 13.39 -27.16
C PRO A 86 2.34 11.88 -27.38
N GLU A 87 3.17 11.03 -26.77
CA GLU A 87 3.05 9.57 -26.81
C GLU A 87 1.82 9.03 -26.08
N LEU A 88 1.13 9.87 -25.29
CA LEU A 88 0.01 9.50 -24.40
C LEU A 88 -1.30 10.25 -24.72
N ASP A 89 -1.34 11.01 -25.82
CA ASP A 89 -2.30 12.11 -26.06
C ASP A 89 -3.77 11.70 -26.31
N THR A 90 -4.07 10.44 -26.63
CA THR A 90 -5.46 10.02 -26.87
C THR A 90 -6.12 9.46 -25.61
N GLY A 91 -6.57 10.37 -24.73
CA GLY A 91 -7.45 10.04 -23.61
C GLY A 91 -6.76 9.66 -22.30
N THR A 92 -5.53 10.13 -22.08
CA THR A 92 -4.90 10.09 -20.76
C THR A 92 -5.02 11.43 -20.02
N HIS A 93 -5.04 11.36 -18.70
CA HIS A 93 -5.09 12.51 -17.81
C HIS A 93 -4.02 12.37 -16.73
N ARG A 94 -3.56 13.51 -16.21
CA ARG A 94 -2.58 13.54 -15.12
C ARG A 94 -3.26 13.94 -13.82
N LEU A 95 -2.98 13.17 -12.78
CA LEU A 95 -3.33 13.50 -11.39
C LEU A 95 -2.05 13.80 -10.63
N SER A 96 -1.98 14.93 -9.94
CA SER A 96 -0.88 15.24 -9.05
C SER A 96 -1.31 14.98 -7.61
N ILE A 97 -0.52 14.18 -6.89
CA ILE A 97 -0.65 14.00 -5.44
C ILE A 97 0.53 14.66 -4.74
N HIS A 98 0.24 15.60 -3.85
CA HIS A 98 1.21 16.31 -3.05
C HIS A 98 1.07 15.91 -1.59
N PHE A 99 2.18 15.56 -0.96
CA PHE A 99 2.30 15.22 0.45
C PHE A 99 3.12 16.28 1.19
N THR A 100 2.52 16.88 2.21
CA THR A 100 3.16 17.83 3.12
C THR A 100 3.64 17.10 4.38
N GLY A 101 4.87 17.39 4.81
CA GLY A 101 5.53 16.67 5.89
C GLY A 101 6.05 15.30 5.47
N ALA A 102 6.21 15.05 4.16
CA ALA A 102 6.73 13.79 3.63
C ALA A 102 7.98 14.00 2.79
N SER A 103 8.85 12.99 2.76
CA SER A 103 10.13 13.02 2.04
C SER A 103 10.52 11.64 1.53
N GLY A 104 11.18 11.58 0.37
CA GLY A 104 11.89 10.39 -0.11
C GLY A 104 13.32 10.26 0.45
N PHE A 105 13.71 11.13 1.38
CA PHE A 105 14.98 11.10 2.08
C PHE A 105 14.79 10.98 3.60
N ASN A 106 15.74 10.30 4.25
CA ASN A 106 15.96 10.39 5.68
C ASN A 106 16.55 11.78 6.03
N PRO A 107 16.62 12.17 7.32
CA PRO A 107 17.02 13.52 7.69
C PRO A 107 18.54 13.75 7.54
N ASP A 108 19.31 12.67 7.50
CA ASP A 108 20.72 12.65 7.12
C ASP A 108 20.96 12.72 5.60
N LEU A 109 19.89 12.98 4.82
CA LEU A 109 19.86 13.07 3.36
C LEU A 109 20.11 11.75 2.62
N THR A 110 20.25 10.62 3.32
CA THR A 110 20.24 9.31 2.67
C THR A 110 18.85 9.01 2.11
N ALA A 111 18.76 8.21 1.05
CA ALA A 111 17.46 7.86 0.47
C ALA A 111 16.65 7.00 1.45
N SER A 112 15.42 7.41 1.75
CA SER A 112 14.45 6.60 2.51
C SER A 112 13.60 5.72 1.58
N TYR A 113 13.39 6.19 0.35
CA TYR A 113 12.78 5.45 -0.75
C TYR A 113 13.86 5.02 -1.75
N LEU A 114 13.98 3.70 -1.96
CA LEU A 114 14.97 3.10 -2.87
C LEU A 114 14.38 2.66 -4.22
N GLY A 115 13.10 2.93 -4.46
CA GLY A 115 12.45 2.59 -5.72
C GLY A 115 12.78 3.58 -6.84
N LYS A 116 12.28 3.29 -8.05
CA LYS A 116 12.51 4.13 -9.23
C LYS A 116 11.70 5.42 -9.12
N SER A 117 12.26 6.51 -9.64
CA SER A 117 11.57 7.80 -9.73
C SER A 117 10.43 7.80 -10.75
N VAL A 118 10.40 6.82 -11.67
CA VAL A 118 9.31 6.58 -12.63
C VAL A 118 8.91 5.12 -12.53
N LEU A 119 7.61 4.89 -12.35
CA LEU A 119 7.00 3.59 -12.15
C LEU A 119 5.95 3.33 -13.23
N VAL A 120 6.05 2.17 -13.87
CA VAL A 120 5.09 1.70 -14.87
C VAL A 120 4.48 0.39 -14.36
N PRO A 121 3.15 0.24 -14.29
CA PRO A 121 2.53 -1.02 -13.92
C PRO A 121 2.93 -2.14 -14.88
N ALA A 122 3.20 -3.34 -14.35
CA ALA A 122 3.58 -4.50 -15.16
C ALA A 122 2.44 -5.00 -16.09
N ALA A 123 1.19 -4.73 -15.73
CA ALA A 123 0.01 -5.10 -16.49
C ALA A 123 -0.76 -3.87 -16.96
N SER A 124 -1.46 -4.00 -18.08
CA SER A 124 -2.30 -2.92 -18.62
C SER A 124 -3.50 -2.63 -17.71
N GLY A 125 -3.77 -1.35 -17.48
CA GLY A 125 -4.95 -0.88 -16.76
C GLY A 125 -5.14 0.63 -16.88
N PRO A 126 -6.04 1.22 -16.08
CA PRO A 126 -6.20 2.67 -15.97
C PRO A 126 -4.90 3.38 -15.60
N VAL A 127 -4.08 2.85 -14.70
CA VAL A 127 -2.79 3.46 -14.37
C VAL A 127 -1.79 3.18 -15.51
N ARG A 128 -1.09 4.21 -15.98
CA ARG A 128 -0.06 4.10 -17.03
C ARG A 128 1.33 4.32 -16.50
N GLU A 129 1.48 5.35 -15.67
CA GLU A 129 2.77 5.76 -15.14
C GLU A 129 2.54 6.52 -13.84
N ALA A 130 3.53 6.49 -12.95
CA ALA A 130 3.63 7.41 -11.83
C ALA A 130 5.08 7.86 -11.66
N ASP A 131 5.30 9.16 -11.50
CA ASP A 131 6.63 9.75 -11.44
C ASP A 131 6.76 10.76 -10.29
N ILE A 132 7.94 10.83 -9.69
CA ILE A 132 8.26 11.82 -8.65
C ILE A 132 8.51 13.17 -9.32
N THR A 133 7.71 14.18 -8.96
CA THR A 133 7.84 15.55 -9.49
C THR A 133 8.42 16.54 -8.50
N LEU A 134 8.35 16.25 -7.20
CA LEU A 134 8.94 17.07 -6.13
C LEU A 134 9.42 16.17 -5.00
N ASN A 135 10.62 16.44 -4.47
CA ASN A 135 11.11 15.81 -3.24
C ASN A 135 12.10 16.73 -2.52
N THR A 136 11.60 17.57 -1.61
CA THR A 136 12.38 18.66 -0.97
C THR A 136 12.47 18.53 0.54
N GLY A 137 12.62 17.30 1.07
CA GLY A 137 12.83 17.03 2.50
C GLY A 137 11.59 17.14 3.39
N ARG A 138 10.59 17.94 2.99
CA ARG A 138 9.27 18.03 3.65
C ARG A 138 8.09 18.09 2.70
N ASN A 139 8.34 18.16 1.40
CA ASN A 139 7.31 18.10 0.38
C ASN A 139 7.69 17.04 -0.63
N LEU A 140 6.75 16.14 -0.88
CA LEU A 140 6.88 15.05 -1.83
C LEU A 140 5.67 15.11 -2.76
N ALA A 141 5.89 15.15 -4.07
CA ALA A 141 4.81 15.09 -5.04
C ALA A 141 5.07 14.01 -6.07
N TRP A 142 3.98 13.39 -6.49
CA TRP A 142 3.95 12.43 -7.58
C TRP A 142 2.90 12.85 -8.59
N ASP A 143 3.24 12.75 -9.86
CA ASP A 143 2.25 12.76 -10.93
C ASP A 143 1.90 11.31 -11.29
N VAL A 144 0.62 11.09 -11.60
CA VAL A 144 0.07 9.79 -11.99
C VAL A 144 -0.67 9.98 -13.30
N VAL A 145 -0.20 9.29 -14.34
CA VAL A 145 -0.87 9.25 -15.63
C VAL A 145 -1.90 8.13 -15.62
N ILE A 146 -3.15 8.49 -15.90
CA ILE A 146 -4.28 7.55 -15.98
C ILE A 146 -4.96 7.60 -17.34
N ALA A 147 -5.49 6.47 -17.79
CA ALA A 147 -6.35 6.39 -18.97
C ALA A 147 -7.82 6.55 -18.60
N GLY A 148 -8.53 7.36 -19.38
CA GLY A 148 -9.94 7.69 -19.20
C GLY A 148 -10.21 8.59 -17.99
N ASP A 149 -11.48 8.94 -17.80
CA ASP A 149 -11.85 10.11 -16.98
C ASP A 149 -12.21 9.72 -15.53
N ARG A 150 -11.86 8.49 -15.12
CA ARG A 150 -12.27 7.94 -13.83
C ARG A 150 -11.38 8.46 -12.71
N CYS A 151 -11.98 9.18 -11.78
CA CYS A 151 -11.31 9.59 -10.56
C CYS A 151 -11.05 8.39 -9.64
N PRO A 152 -9.89 8.37 -8.96
CA PRO A 152 -9.61 7.33 -7.99
C PRO A 152 -10.49 7.50 -6.75
N ALA A 153 -10.80 6.38 -6.10
CA ALA A 153 -11.12 6.43 -4.69
C ALA A 153 -9.79 6.52 -3.92
N VAL A 154 -9.76 7.38 -2.90
CA VAL A 154 -8.60 7.53 -2.02
C VAL A 154 -8.95 6.92 -0.67
N SER A 155 -8.00 6.17 -0.11
CA SER A 155 -8.16 5.57 1.20
C SER A 155 -6.85 5.59 1.96
N THR A 156 -6.93 5.65 3.29
CA THR A 156 -5.77 5.77 4.18
C THR A 156 -5.74 4.63 5.16
N ASN A 157 -4.56 4.13 5.49
CA ASN A 157 -4.40 3.08 6.48
C ASN A 157 -3.23 3.39 7.41
N GLN A 158 -3.32 2.96 8.67
CA GLN A 158 -2.22 2.96 9.62
C GLN A 158 -2.16 1.62 10.33
N TYR A 159 -0.95 1.10 10.49
CA TYR A 159 -0.71 -0.20 11.12
C TYR A 159 0.70 -0.25 11.70
N VAL A 160 1.00 -1.30 12.45
CA VAL A 160 2.32 -1.50 13.06
C VAL A 160 2.90 -2.83 12.61
N TRP A 161 4.04 -2.80 11.94
CA TRP A 161 4.79 -4.01 11.60
C TRP A 161 6.03 -4.13 12.48
N GLY A 162 6.06 -5.15 13.33
CA GLY A 162 7.10 -5.31 14.34
C GLY A 162 7.14 -4.10 15.29
N LYS A 163 8.21 -3.30 15.22
CA LYS A 163 8.37 -2.06 16.00
C LYS A 163 8.20 -0.79 15.16
N SER A 164 7.82 -0.92 13.90
CA SER A 164 7.82 0.19 12.96
C SER A 164 6.39 0.50 12.53
N PRO A 165 5.83 1.65 12.96
CA PRO A 165 4.53 2.06 12.49
C PRO A 165 4.60 2.45 11.00
N ARG A 166 3.46 2.30 10.33
CA ARG A 166 3.27 2.55 8.91
C ARG A 166 2.01 3.35 8.68
N ALA A 167 2.05 4.17 7.65
CA ALA A 167 0.92 4.93 7.15
C ALA A 167 0.87 4.75 5.64
N GLN A 168 -0.32 4.56 5.10
CA GLN A 168 -0.54 4.37 3.69
C GLN A 168 -1.55 5.36 3.14
N VAL A 169 -1.28 5.83 1.93
CA VAL A 169 -2.26 6.52 1.10
C VAL A 169 -2.41 5.73 -0.19
N THR A 170 -3.61 5.23 -0.46
CA THR A 170 -3.90 4.36 -1.60
C THR A 170 -4.92 5.02 -2.54
N LEU A 171 -4.57 5.05 -3.82
CA LEU A 171 -5.44 5.42 -4.93
C LEU A 171 -5.93 4.13 -5.62
N THR A 172 -7.24 3.93 -5.72
CA THR A 172 -7.83 2.81 -6.46
C THR A 172 -8.69 3.27 -7.63
N PHE A 173 -8.55 2.61 -8.77
CA PHE A 173 -9.20 2.99 -10.02
C PHE A 173 -10.28 1.97 -10.38
N GLY A 174 -11.51 2.23 -9.93
CA GLY A 174 -12.68 1.40 -10.22
C GLY A 174 -12.61 -0.04 -9.68
N GLN A 175 -11.86 -0.26 -8.60
CA GLN A 175 -11.90 -1.47 -7.79
C GLN A 175 -12.32 -1.10 -6.36
N GLY A 176 -13.08 -1.98 -5.72
CA GLY A 176 -13.59 -1.76 -4.36
C GLY A 176 -12.56 -2.11 -3.28
N ALA A 177 -11.88 -3.25 -3.45
CA ALA A 177 -10.86 -3.72 -2.54
C ALA A 177 -9.45 -3.50 -3.09
N TRP A 178 -8.49 -3.36 -2.19
CA TRP A 178 -7.06 -3.31 -2.50
C TRP A 178 -6.25 -3.95 -1.39
N ILE A 179 -5.07 -4.45 -1.74
CA ILE A 179 -4.10 -4.99 -0.79
C ILE A 179 -2.69 -4.52 -1.15
N THR A 180 -1.81 -4.51 -0.16
CA THR A 180 -0.35 -4.47 -0.30
C THR A 180 0.24 -5.61 0.50
N ALA A 181 1.45 -6.03 0.12
CA ALA A 181 2.23 -6.98 0.89
C ALA A 181 3.53 -6.28 1.30
N GLU A 182 3.70 -6.00 2.59
CA GLU A 182 4.93 -5.37 3.11
C GLU A 182 6.08 -6.39 3.12
N HIS A 183 6.67 -6.54 1.94
CA HIS A 183 8.03 -6.99 1.64
C HIS A 183 8.25 -6.80 0.12
N PRO A 184 8.18 -5.57 -0.41
CA PRO A 184 8.22 -5.36 -1.86
C PRO A 184 9.58 -5.68 -2.50
N ALA A 185 10.58 -6.07 -1.71
CA ALA A 185 11.82 -6.61 -2.22
C ALA A 185 11.84 -8.12 -1.92
N THR A 186 11.65 -8.92 -2.96
CA THR A 186 12.40 -10.17 -3.11
C THR A 186 12.30 -11.13 -1.91
N TYR A 187 11.35 -12.07 -1.95
CA TYR A 187 11.31 -13.15 -0.96
C TYR A 187 12.49 -14.08 -1.17
N VAL A 188 13.47 -13.95 -0.28
CA VAL A 188 14.69 -14.74 -0.32
C VAL A 188 14.53 -16.03 0.46
N GLY A 189 14.90 -17.14 -0.18
CA GLY A 189 15.10 -18.42 0.50
C GLY A 189 13.79 -19.03 0.95
N SER A 190 13.27 -19.96 0.17
CA SER A 190 12.16 -20.79 0.63
C SER A 190 12.63 -21.82 1.69
N PRO A 191 11.93 -21.95 2.84
CA PRO A 191 10.74 -21.20 3.22
C PRO A 191 11.11 -19.80 3.70
N VAL A 192 10.30 -18.80 3.34
CA VAL A 192 10.41 -17.47 3.91
C VAL A 192 10.11 -17.63 5.41
N LEU A 193 11.16 -17.60 6.25
CA LEU A 193 11.02 -17.84 7.68
C LEU A 193 10.39 -16.64 8.42
N ALA A 194 10.15 -15.54 7.72
CA ALA A 194 9.46 -14.37 8.21
C ALA A 194 8.05 -14.25 7.58
N PRO A 195 7.02 -13.96 8.39
CA PRO A 195 5.69 -13.69 7.85
C PRO A 195 5.70 -12.44 6.96
N VAL A 196 4.89 -12.48 5.90
CA VAL A 196 4.60 -11.36 5.02
C VAL A 196 3.37 -10.66 5.53
N LEU A 197 3.45 -9.36 5.81
CA LEU A 197 2.29 -8.61 6.25
C LEU A 197 1.45 -8.19 5.04
N VAL A 198 0.22 -8.68 4.99
CA VAL A 198 -0.81 -8.27 4.04
C VAL A 198 -1.68 -7.23 4.71
N THR A 199 -1.72 -6.04 4.13
CA THR A 199 -2.63 -4.97 4.54
C THR A 199 -3.55 -4.60 3.39
N GLY A 200 -4.73 -4.09 3.68
CA GLY A 200 -5.67 -3.71 2.63
C GLY A 200 -7.02 -3.27 3.17
N MET A 201 -7.87 -2.76 2.28
CA MET A 201 -9.21 -2.29 2.63
C MET A 201 -10.21 -2.57 1.51
N GLY A 202 -11.50 -2.41 1.82
CA GLY A 202 -12.60 -2.51 0.87
C GLY A 202 -13.26 -3.88 0.80
N PHE A 203 -13.04 -4.71 1.81
CA PHE A 203 -13.74 -5.99 1.99
C PHE A 203 -15.02 -5.81 2.80
N ALA A 204 -15.90 -6.82 2.78
CA ALA A 204 -17.08 -6.85 3.63
C ALA A 204 -16.67 -6.84 5.12
N PRO A 205 -17.20 -5.91 5.95
CA PRO A 205 -16.87 -5.85 7.37
C PRO A 205 -17.11 -7.17 8.11
N ARG A 206 -16.20 -7.54 9.03
CA ARG A 206 -16.28 -8.77 9.85
C ARG A 206 -16.34 -10.08 9.06
N SER A 207 -16.03 -10.06 7.76
CA SER A 207 -16.07 -11.27 6.92
C SER A 207 -14.79 -12.09 7.01
N GLU A 208 -14.92 -13.41 6.82
CA GLU A 208 -13.76 -14.29 6.62
C GLU A 208 -13.15 -14.02 5.25
N LEU A 209 -11.84 -13.77 5.21
CA LEU A 209 -11.07 -13.51 4.02
C LEU A 209 -10.24 -14.73 3.67
N THR A 210 -10.28 -15.14 2.39
CA THR A 210 -9.43 -16.19 1.85
C THR A 210 -8.21 -15.58 1.20
N LEU A 211 -7.01 -15.97 1.65
CA LEU A 211 -5.74 -15.55 1.07
C LEU A 211 -5.19 -16.68 0.21
N SER A 212 -4.77 -16.36 -1.01
CA SER A 212 -4.29 -17.33 -1.98
C SER A 212 -3.07 -16.82 -2.73
N ILE A 213 -2.14 -17.73 -3.04
CA ILE A 213 -0.98 -17.47 -3.89
C ILE A 213 -1.06 -18.41 -5.09
N ALA A 214 -0.97 -17.85 -6.30
CA ALA A 214 -1.14 -18.62 -7.56
C ALA A 214 -2.45 -19.45 -7.59
N GLY A 215 -3.54 -18.89 -7.05
CA GLY A 215 -4.85 -19.55 -6.96
C GLY A 215 -4.96 -20.65 -5.88
N SER A 216 -3.87 -21.01 -5.21
CA SER A 216 -3.90 -21.95 -4.08
C SER A 216 -4.11 -21.20 -2.77
N ARG A 217 -5.07 -21.63 -1.95
CA ARG A 217 -5.30 -21.06 -0.61
C ARG A 217 -4.05 -21.28 0.26
N VAL A 218 -3.55 -20.21 0.87
CA VAL A 218 -2.39 -20.25 1.77
C VAL A 218 -2.76 -19.94 3.20
N ASP A 219 -3.77 -19.09 3.43
CA ASP A 219 -4.19 -18.69 4.77
C ASP A 219 -5.60 -18.09 4.76
N ASN A 220 -6.09 -17.74 5.96
CA ASN A 220 -7.31 -17.00 6.21
C ASN A 220 -7.05 -15.78 7.07
N ALA A 221 -7.89 -14.77 6.94
CA ALA A 221 -7.96 -13.64 7.85
C ALA A 221 -9.41 -13.27 8.11
N THR A 222 -9.63 -12.27 8.96
CA THR A 222 -10.94 -11.67 9.16
C THR A 222 -10.82 -10.18 8.90
N ALA A 223 -11.71 -9.63 8.08
CA ALA A 223 -11.82 -8.20 7.92
C ALA A 223 -12.33 -7.56 9.23
N ASP A 224 -11.81 -6.40 9.60
CA ASP A 224 -12.33 -5.68 10.76
C ASP A 224 -13.71 -5.01 10.47
N ASP A 225 -14.20 -4.24 11.43
CA ASP A 225 -15.49 -3.52 11.35
C ASP A 225 -15.54 -2.49 10.21
N ALA A 226 -14.40 -2.07 9.69
CA ALA A 226 -14.28 -1.14 8.57
C ALA A 226 -13.99 -1.85 7.23
N GLY A 227 -13.92 -3.19 7.21
CA GLY A 227 -13.57 -3.94 6.00
C GLY A 227 -12.08 -3.92 5.68
N ARG A 228 -11.22 -3.69 6.68
CA ARG A 228 -9.76 -3.70 6.55
C ARG A 228 -9.19 -5.07 6.90
N ILE A 229 -8.12 -5.45 6.19
CA ILE A 229 -7.28 -6.60 6.51
C ILE A 229 -5.91 -6.12 7.01
N GLU A 230 -5.43 -6.77 8.05
CA GLU A 230 -4.06 -6.70 8.54
C GLU A 230 -3.68 -8.11 9.02
N ALA A 231 -2.96 -8.87 8.20
CA ALA A 231 -2.70 -10.29 8.44
C ALA A 231 -1.27 -10.66 8.03
N GLY A 232 -0.56 -11.37 8.89
CA GLY A 232 0.71 -11.99 8.53
C GLY A 232 0.47 -13.36 7.89
N ILE A 233 1.05 -13.61 6.72
CA ILE A 233 1.00 -14.92 6.06
C ILE A 233 2.39 -15.54 5.94
N PHE A 234 2.46 -16.86 5.99
CA PHE A 234 3.68 -17.58 5.61
C PHE A 234 3.60 -17.94 4.13
N VAL A 235 4.57 -17.46 3.34
CA VAL A 235 4.68 -17.82 1.93
C VAL A 235 5.19 -19.26 1.86
N PRO A 236 4.45 -20.18 1.19
CA PRO A 236 4.90 -21.57 1.06
C PRO A 236 6.17 -21.66 0.23
N LYS A 237 6.76 -22.86 0.16
CA LYS A 237 7.90 -23.11 -0.71
C LYS A 237 7.50 -22.93 -2.18
N LEU A 238 8.00 -21.87 -2.79
CA LEU A 238 7.82 -21.53 -4.19
C LEU A 238 9.19 -21.48 -4.89
N GLN A 239 9.20 -21.76 -6.19
CA GLN A 239 10.36 -21.48 -7.01
C GLN A 239 10.51 -19.96 -7.17
N PRO A 240 11.68 -19.44 -7.56
CA PRO A 240 11.80 -18.06 -8.00
C PRO A 240 10.79 -17.73 -9.09
N GLY A 241 10.21 -16.55 -8.98
CA GLY A 241 9.21 -16.10 -9.94
C GLY A 241 8.32 -15.00 -9.39
N VAL A 242 7.38 -14.61 -10.24
CA VAL A 242 6.39 -13.60 -9.96
C VAL A 242 5.05 -14.30 -9.76
N TYR A 243 4.45 -14.11 -8.59
CA TYR A 243 3.22 -14.76 -8.17
C TYR A 243 2.14 -13.72 -7.86
N GLU A 244 0.89 -14.07 -8.16
CA GLU A 244 -0.26 -13.30 -7.69
C GLU A 244 -0.58 -13.70 -6.25
N LEU A 245 -0.62 -12.73 -5.35
CA LEU A 245 -1.30 -12.84 -4.06
C LEU A 245 -2.69 -12.23 -4.20
N ALA A 246 -3.71 -12.99 -3.86
CA ALA A 246 -5.10 -12.55 -3.89
C ALA A 246 -5.76 -12.73 -2.52
N VAL A 247 -6.55 -11.73 -2.13
CA VAL A 247 -7.46 -11.79 -0.97
C VAL A 247 -8.88 -11.64 -1.48
N THR A 248 -9.77 -12.54 -1.08
CA THR A 248 -11.18 -12.55 -1.50
C THR A 248 -12.11 -12.74 -0.30
N ASP A 249 -13.21 -12.00 -0.27
CA ASP A 249 -14.28 -12.17 0.71
C ASP A 249 -15.47 -12.99 0.14
N PRO A 250 -16.45 -13.42 0.97
CA PRO A 250 -17.60 -14.20 0.51
C PRO A 250 -18.58 -13.39 -0.35
N ALA A 251 -18.50 -12.06 -0.33
CA ALA A 251 -19.29 -11.18 -1.18
C ALA A 251 -18.67 -11.00 -2.58
N GLY A 252 -17.49 -11.60 -2.83
CA GLY A 252 -16.79 -11.55 -4.10
C GLY A 252 -15.90 -10.32 -4.28
N HIS A 253 -15.68 -9.50 -3.24
CA HIS A 253 -14.66 -8.46 -3.30
C HIS A 253 -13.29 -9.13 -3.33
N ARG A 254 -12.51 -8.83 -4.37
CA ARG A 254 -11.19 -9.41 -4.61
C ARG A 254 -10.16 -8.32 -4.82
N ALA A 255 -9.04 -8.44 -4.13
CA ALA A 255 -7.86 -7.60 -4.31
C ALA A 255 -6.64 -8.47 -4.65
N ILE A 256 -5.73 -7.93 -5.46
CA ILE A 256 -4.51 -8.61 -5.85
C ILE A 256 -3.29 -7.71 -5.69
N THR A 257 -2.16 -8.33 -5.37
CA THR A 257 -0.84 -7.71 -5.50
C THR A 257 0.16 -8.74 -6.02
N THR A 258 1.34 -8.27 -6.39
CA THR A 258 2.42 -9.10 -6.90
C THR A 258 3.36 -9.49 -5.77
N LEU A 259 3.72 -10.77 -5.70
CA LEU A 259 4.81 -11.29 -4.88
C LEU A 259 5.96 -11.70 -5.79
N VAL A 260 7.16 -11.22 -5.50
CA VAL A 260 8.39 -11.61 -6.22
C VAL A 260 9.22 -12.50 -5.32
N VAL A 261 9.36 -13.77 -5.69
CA VAL A 261 10.21 -14.75 -5.01
C VAL A 261 11.53 -14.86 -5.78
N THR A 262 12.66 -14.83 -5.10
CA THR A 262 13.98 -15.02 -5.74
C THR A 262 14.83 -16.05 -4.99
N ASP A 263 15.88 -16.50 -5.66
CA ASP A 263 16.91 -17.38 -5.08
C ASP A 263 18.05 -16.61 -4.37
N GLU A 264 18.05 -15.27 -4.41
CA GLU A 264 19.21 -14.45 -4.03
C GLU A 264 19.00 -13.68 -2.72
N LEU A 265 19.97 -13.82 -1.79
CA LEU A 265 20.20 -12.92 -0.63
C LEU A 265 20.91 -11.64 -1.07
#